data_AF-A0A914JRE8-F1
#
_entry.id   AF-A0A914JRE8-F1
#
_cell.length_a   1.000
_cell.length_b   1.000
_cell.length_c   1.000
_cell.angle_alpha   90.00
_cell.angle_beta   90.00
_cell.angle_gamma   90.00
#
_symmetry.space_group_name_H-M   'P 1'
#
loop_
_entity.id
_entity.type
_entity.pdbx_description
1 polymer ?
#
loop_
_entity_poly.entity_id
_entity_poly.type
_entity_poly.pdbx_seq_one_letter_code
_entity_poly.pdbx_strand_id
1 'polypeptide(L)'
;MSRPFGVAMLFAGIDQTGPQLFHLDPSGTFIDCQAKSIGAASDGAEQNLKEHYHDNMTLREALKVAMSILKQVMEDKLTNSNIEIVTITPKTDKAGKLTGEFKRLTNDELQALVAEI
;
A
#
# COMPACT_ATOMS: atom_id res chain seq x y z
N MET A 1 -10.99 -32.88 -4.53
CA MET A 1 -10.95 -31.67 -3.69
C MET A 1 -9.79 -30.80 -4.14
N SER A 2 -10.03 -29.51 -4.39
CA SER A 2 -9.00 -28.52 -4.72
C SER A 2 -8.35 -27.96 -3.45
N ARG A 3 -7.10 -27.51 -3.55
CA ARG A 3 -6.35 -26.86 -2.47
C ARG A 3 -6.73 -25.36 -2.44
N PRO A 4 -6.75 -24.68 -1.29
CA PRO A 4 -6.92 -23.23 -1.23
C PRO A 4 -5.78 -22.49 -1.97
N PHE A 5 -6.04 -21.24 -2.37
CA PHE A 5 -5.00 -20.36 -2.89
C PHE A 5 -4.01 -19.99 -1.77
N GLY A 6 -2.73 -20.28 -1.97
CA GLY A 6 -1.66 -20.00 -0.98
C GLY A 6 -1.21 -18.55 -0.97
N VAL A 7 -2.13 -17.59 -1.07
CA VAL A 7 -1.82 -16.15 -1.11
C VAL A 7 -2.77 -15.38 -0.20
N ALA A 8 -2.25 -14.35 0.46
CA ALA A 8 -3.06 -13.27 1.02
C ALA A 8 -3.05 -12.09 0.03
N MET A 9 -4.10 -11.28 0.04
CA MET A 9 -4.23 -10.13 -0.86
C MET A 9 -4.54 -8.86 -0.09
N LEU A 10 -3.99 -7.74 -0.56
CA LEU A 10 -4.40 -6.40 -0.18
C LEU A 10 -5.16 -5.79 -1.36
N PHE A 11 -6.42 -5.43 -1.14
CA PHE A 11 -7.28 -4.76 -2.12
C PHE A 11 -7.46 -3.31 -1.70
N ALA A 12 -6.87 -2.39 -2.46
CA ALA A 12 -7.05 -0.96 -2.26
C ALA A 12 -7.88 -0.36 -3.40
N GLY A 13 -8.75 0.60 -3.08
CA GLY A 13 -9.60 1.27 -4.05
C GLY A 13 -10.21 2.55 -3.51
N ILE A 14 -10.83 3.32 -4.40
CA ILE A 14 -11.63 4.49 -4.03
C ILE A 14 -12.95 4.40 -4.78
N ASP A 15 -14.05 4.49 -4.04
CA ASP A 15 -15.39 4.60 -4.59
C ASP A 15 -16.17 5.76 -3.94
N GLN A 16 -17.50 5.74 -4.01
CA GLN A 16 -18.37 6.77 -3.44
C GLN A 16 -18.26 6.91 -1.92
N THR A 17 -17.79 5.87 -1.24
CA THR A 17 -17.60 5.84 0.21
C THR A 17 -16.21 6.33 0.63
N GLY A 18 -15.33 6.61 -0.34
CA GLY A 18 -13.97 7.08 -0.12
C GLY A 18 -12.91 5.99 -0.34
N PRO A 19 -11.66 6.24 0.08
CA PRO A 19 -10.58 5.26 0.03
C PRO A 19 -10.82 4.10 0.99
N GLN A 20 -10.56 2.88 0.53
CA GLN A 20 -10.72 1.65 1.30
C GLN A 20 -9.55 0.71 1.06
N LEU A 21 -9.20 -0.07 2.07
CA LEU A 21 -8.19 -1.12 2.01
C LEU A 21 -8.73 -2.37 2.70
N PHE A 22 -8.76 -3.49 1.98
CA PHE A 22 -9.16 -4.78 2.51
C PHE A 22 -8.00 -5.77 2.49
N HIS A 23 -7.84 -6.51 3.58
CA HIS A 23 -6.98 -7.68 3.63
C HIS A 23 -7.83 -8.94 3.47
N LEU A 24 -7.45 -9.82 2.53
CA LEU A 24 -8.05 -11.14 2.36
C LEU A 24 -7.00 -12.22 2.63
N ASP A 25 -7.32 -13.19 3.49
CA ASP A 25 -6.46 -14.33 3.79
C ASP A 25 -6.86 -15.61 3.00
N PRO A 26 -6.03 -16.67 3.02
CA PRO A 26 -6.33 -17.93 2.33
C PRO A 26 -7.60 -18.65 2.80
N SER A 27 -8.17 -18.29 3.96
CA SER A 27 -9.42 -18.87 4.47
C SER A 27 -10.66 -18.29 3.77
N GLY A 28 -10.49 -17.17 3.04
CA GLY A 28 -11.58 -16.39 2.47
C GLY A 28 -12.11 -15.30 3.41
N THR A 29 -11.50 -15.13 4.58
CA THR A 29 -11.85 -14.05 5.50
C THR A 29 -11.27 -12.74 4.98
N PHE A 30 -12.09 -11.70 4.91
CA PHE A 30 -11.64 -10.34 4.61
C PHE A 30 -11.94 -9.37 5.75
N ILE A 31 -11.06 -8.38 5.92
CA ILE A 31 -11.18 -7.34 6.93
C ILE A 31 -10.85 -5.97 6.33
N ASP A 32 -11.62 -4.94 6.71
CA ASP A 32 -11.32 -3.53 6.42
C ASP A 32 -10.15 -3.07 7.30
N CYS A 33 -9.20 -2.35 6.71
CA CYS A 33 -7.94 -1.95 7.32
C CYS A 33 -7.65 -0.48 6.98
N GLN A 34 -7.08 0.25 7.95
CA GLN A 34 -6.55 1.60 7.69
C GLN A 34 -5.10 1.55 7.15
N ALA A 35 -4.32 0.59 7.66
CA ALA A 35 -2.99 0.25 7.18
C ALA A 35 -2.74 -1.24 7.43
N LYS A 36 -2.04 -1.93 6.52
CA LYS A 36 -1.76 -3.37 6.65
C LYS A 36 -0.47 -3.75 5.93
N SER A 37 0.28 -4.67 6.52
CA SER A 37 1.40 -5.35 5.88
C SER A 37 1.16 -6.86 5.79
N ILE A 38 1.77 -7.52 4.81
CA ILE A 38 1.73 -8.98 4.62
C ILE A 38 3.10 -9.48 4.18
N GLY A 39 3.39 -10.77 4.37
CA GLY A 39 4.65 -11.40 3.94
C GLY A 39 5.64 -11.62 5.10
N ALA A 40 6.88 -11.99 4.77
CA ALA A 40 7.85 -12.52 5.74
C ALA A 40 8.22 -11.58 6.90
N ALA A 41 8.22 -10.27 6.65
CA ALA A 41 8.58 -9.26 7.64
C ALA A 41 7.39 -8.41 8.11
N SER A 42 6.16 -8.93 7.98
CA SER A 42 4.95 -8.17 8.30
C SER A 42 4.89 -7.73 9.75
N ASP A 43 5.36 -8.54 10.71
CA ASP A 43 5.23 -8.19 12.13
C ASP A 43 5.97 -6.90 12.48
N GLY A 44 7.20 -6.73 11.95
CA GLY A 44 7.99 -5.50 12.13
C GLY A 44 7.41 -4.33 11.35
N ALA A 45 6.91 -4.57 10.13
CA ALA A 45 6.27 -3.54 9.32
C ALA A 45 4.96 -3.04 9.96
N GLU A 46 4.14 -3.94 10.51
CA GLU A 46 2.88 -3.64 11.16
C GLU A 46 3.08 -2.80 12.44
N GLN A 47 4.14 -3.08 13.20
CA GLN A 47 4.49 -2.27 14.36
C GLN A 47 4.83 -0.84 13.98
N ASN A 48 5.66 -0.65 12.95
CA ASN A 48 5.98 0.69 12.45
C ASN A 48 4.74 1.41 11.87
N LEU A 49 3.86 0.68 11.17
CA LEU A 49 2.60 1.24 10.68
C LEU A 49 1.75 1.76 11.84
N LYS A 50 1.64 1.02 12.95
CA LYS A 50 0.89 1.48 14.13
C LYS A 50 1.47 2.74 14.77
N GLU A 51 2.79 2.91 14.72
CA GLU A 51 3.47 4.06 15.32
C GLU A 51 3.39 5.32 14.45
N HIS A 52 3.40 5.16 13.12
CA HIS A 52 3.52 6.29 12.19
C HIS A 52 2.24 6.64 11.44
N TYR A 53 1.27 5.72 11.36
CA TYR A 53 0.00 5.98 10.68
C TYR A 53 -0.90 6.92 11.49
N HIS A 54 -1.58 7.82 10.78
CA HIS A 54 -2.73 8.57 11.30
C HIS A 54 -3.69 8.94 10.16
N ASP A 55 -4.97 9.17 10.48
CA ASP A 55 -6.02 9.34 9.46
C ASP A 55 -5.83 10.56 8.54
N ASN A 56 -5.10 11.57 9.01
CA ASN A 56 -4.88 12.83 8.29
C ASN A 56 -3.56 12.88 7.50
N MET A 57 -2.98 11.75 7.13
CA MET A 57 -1.75 11.73 6.34
C MET A 57 -1.99 12.21 4.91
N THR A 58 -1.09 13.05 4.42
CA THR A 58 -1.01 13.32 2.99
C THR A 58 -0.44 12.11 2.25
N LEU A 59 -0.75 11.98 0.95
CA LEU A 59 -0.17 10.92 0.11
C LEU A 59 1.36 10.92 0.16
N ARG A 60 1.99 12.11 0.22
CA ARG A 60 3.45 12.24 0.29
C ARG A 60 4.00 11.72 1.62
N GLU A 61 3.34 12.02 2.74
CA GLU A 61 3.73 11.49 4.05
C GLU A 61 3.56 9.97 4.10
N ALA A 62 2.44 9.45 3.58
CA ALA A 62 2.19 8.00 3.51
C ALA A 62 3.26 7.27 2.69
N LEU A 63 3.65 7.83 1.53
CA LEU A 63 4.75 7.29 0.72
C LEU A 63 6.08 7.27 1.47
N LYS A 64 6.41 8.33 2.22
CA LYS A 64 7.64 8.39 3.02
C LYS A 64 7.65 7.34 4.14
N VAL A 65 6.54 7.19 4.85
CA VAL A 65 6.40 6.17 5.89
C VAL A 65 6.52 4.78 5.30
N ALA A 66 5.77 4.46 4.24
CA ALA A 66 5.84 3.15 3.58
C ALA A 66 7.26 2.80 3.11
N MET A 67 7.96 3.76 2.50
CA MET A 67 9.32 3.57 2.03
C MET A 67 10.35 3.47 3.15
N SER A 68 10.18 4.22 4.24
CA SER A 68 11.01 4.09 5.45
C SER A 68 10.86 2.69 6.06
N ILE A 69 9.63 2.20 6.16
CA ILE A 69 9.33 0.85 6.68
C ILE A 69 9.97 -0.20 5.77
N LEU A 70 9.78 -0.11 4.45
CA LEU A 70 10.42 -1.03 3.50
C LEU A 70 11.93 -1.05 3.66
N LYS A 71 12.57 0.13 3.75
CA LYS A 71 14.02 0.25 3.95
C LYS A 71 14.50 -0.44 5.24
N GLN A 72 13.68 -0.45 6.29
CA GLN A 72 14.03 -1.09 7.57
C GLN A 72 13.87 -2.61 7.55
N VAL A 73 12.86 -3.13 6.84
CA VAL A 73 12.54 -4.58 6.84
C VAL A 73 13.15 -5.35 5.68
N MET A 74 13.66 -4.67 4.65
CA MET A 74 14.39 -5.29 3.55
C MET A 74 15.81 -5.68 3.98
N GLU A 75 16.24 -6.87 3.56
CA GLU A 75 17.63 -7.33 3.74
C GLU A 75 18.58 -6.59 2.77
N ASP A 76 18.12 -6.38 1.53
CA ASP A 76 18.86 -5.65 0.51
C ASP A 76 18.65 -4.14 0.63
N LYS A 77 19.63 -3.38 0.10
CA LYS A 77 19.48 -1.93 -0.05
C LYS A 77 18.29 -1.64 -0.96
N LEU A 78 17.38 -0.79 -0.49
CA LEU A 78 16.25 -0.30 -1.26
C LEU A 78 16.74 0.52 -2.47
N THR A 79 16.33 0.13 -3.67
CA THR A 79 16.61 0.81 -4.95
C THR A 79 15.33 0.95 -5.77
N ASN A 80 15.34 1.75 -6.83
CA ASN A 80 14.19 1.88 -7.73
C ASN A 80 13.91 0.61 -8.58
N SER A 81 14.82 -0.36 -8.59
CA SER A 81 14.69 -1.59 -9.39
C SER A 81 14.15 -2.79 -8.60
N ASN A 82 14.14 -2.73 -7.27
CA ASN A 82 13.71 -3.83 -6.40
C ASN A 82 12.43 -3.53 -5.62
N ILE A 83 11.75 -2.42 -5.93
CA ILE A 83 10.46 -2.05 -5.37
C ILE A 83 9.46 -1.69 -6.47
N GLU A 84 8.18 -1.85 -6.17
CA GLU A 84 7.10 -1.33 -6.98
C GLU A 84 6.12 -0.58 -6.06
N ILE A 85 5.71 0.61 -6.50
CA ILE A 85 4.74 1.42 -5.77
C ILE A 85 3.60 1.78 -6.70
N VAL A 86 2.39 1.65 -6.17
CA VAL A 86 1.16 2.08 -6.80
C VAL A 86 0.47 3.06 -5.87
N THR A 87 -0.08 4.12 -6.44
CA THR A 87 -0.99 5.03 -5.74
C THR A 87 -2.37 4.96 -6.38
N ILE A 88 -3.39 5.18 -5.56
CA ILE A 88 -4.78 5.33 -6.00
C ILE A 88 -5.26 6.67 -5.44
N THR A 89 -5.54 7.64 -6.31
CA THR A 89 -5.93 8.99 -5.89
C THR A 89 -7.38 9.31 -6.25
N PRO A 90 -8.10 10.10 -5.43
CA PRO A 90 -9.47 10.52 -5.72
C PRO A 90 -9.59 11.19 -7.10
N LYS A 91 -10.54 10.73 -7.92
CA LYS A 91 -10.88 11.32 -9.22
C LYS A 91 -12.38 11.27 -9.45
N THR A 92 -12.94 12.34 -9.98
CA THR A 92 -14.36 12.39 -10.39
C THR A 92 -14.48 11.90 -11.82
N ASP A 93 -15.38 10.94 -12.06
CA ASP A 93 -15.67 10.46 -13.41
C ASP A 93 -16.56 11.42 -14.20
N LYS A 94 -16.86 11.08 -15.46
CA LYS A 94 -17.72 11.89 -16.34
C LYS A 94 -19.16 12.03 -15.82
N ALA A 95 -19.59 11.13 -14.93
CA ALA A 95 -20.93 11.13 -14.34
C ALA A 95 -20.97 11.85 -12.98
N GLY A 96 -19.86 12.44 -12.52
CA GLY A 96 -19.80 13.14 -11.23
C GLY A 96 -19.56 12.22 -10.03
N LYS A 97 -19.25 10.94 -10.25
CA LYS A 97 -19.02 9.96 -9.19
C LYS A 97 -17.56 9.93 -8.77
N LEU A 98 -17.32 9.81 -7.45
CA LEU A 98 -15.98 9.60 -6.92
C LEU A 98 -15.46 8.19 -7.28
N THR A 99 -14.26 8.15 -7.82
CA THR A 99 -13.53 6.96 -8.26
C THR A 99 -12.04 7.07 -7.92
N GLY A 100 -11.30 5.98 -8.01
CA GLY A 100 -9.85 5.96 -7.85
C GLY A 100 -9.11 5.99 -9.19
N GLU A 101 -8.13 6.87 -9.32
CA GLU A 101 -7.15 6.82 -10.41
C GLU A 101 -5.95 5.99 -9.97
N PHE A 102 -5.79 4.81 -10.57
CA PHE A 102 -4.64 3.94 -10.38
C PHE A 102 -3.43 4.48 -11.14
N LYS A 103 -2.31 4.64 -10.44
CA LYS A 103 -1.03 5.00 -11.04
C LYS A 103 0.09 4.16 -10.44
N ARG A 104 0.77 3.38 -11.29
CA ARG A 104 2.07 2.80 -10.96
C ARG A 104 3.14 3.88 -11.12
N LEU A 105 4.00 4.04 -10.13
CA LEU A 105 5.09 5.02 -10.17
C LEU A 105 6.15 4.59 -11.19
N THR A 106 6.70 5.57 -11.92
CA THR A 106 7.79 5.32 -12.87
C THR A 106 9.12 5.16 -12.15
N ASN A 107 10.13 4.61 -12.83
CA ASN A 107 11.48 4.47 -12.26
C ASN A 107 12.09 5.82 -11.84
N ASP A 108 11.77 6.89 -12.55
CA ASP A 108 12.23 8.26 -12.23
C ASP A 108 11.56 8.78 -10.96
N GLU A 109 10.25 8.56 -10.81
CA GLU A 109 9.50 8.93 -9.61
C GLU A 109 9.96 8.12 -8.39
N LEU A 110 10.20 6.82 -8.56
CA LEU A 110 10.78 5.97 -7.54
C LEU A 110 12.19 6.45 -7.16
N GLN A 111 13.03 6.78 -8.13
CA GLN A 111 14.38 7.28 -7.85
C GLN A 111 14.36 8.58 -7.04
N ALA A 112 13.45 9.50 -7.35
CA ALA A 112 13.26 10.71 -6.56
C ALA A 112 12.83 10.41 -5.12
N LEU A 113 11.90 9.46 -4.92
CA LEU A 113 11.49 9.04 -3.58
C LEU A 113 12.62 8.37 -2.80
N VAL A 114 13.39 7.49 -3.42
CA VAL A 114 14.54 6.83 -2.78
C VAL A 114 15.59 7.84 -2.33
N ALA A 115 15.81 8.90 -3.11
CA ALA A 115 16.75 9.95 -2.75
C ALA A 115 16.32 10.78 -1.52
N GLU A 116 15.03 10.78 -1.17
CA GLU A 116 14.49 11.50 0.00
C GLU A 116 14.58 10.70 1.32
N ILE A 117 15.01 9.43 1.32
CA ILE A 117 14.97 8.51 2.48
C ILE A 117 16.33 7.92 2.83
#